data_AF-V2ZAV6-F1
#
_entry.id   AF-V2ZAV6-F1
#
_cell.length_a   1.000
_cell.length_b   1.000
_cell.length_c   1.000
_cell.angle_alpha   90.00
_cell.angle_beta   90.00
_cell.angle_gamma   90.00
#
_symmetry.space_group_name_H-M   'P 1'
#
loop_
_entity.id
_entity.type
_entity.pdbx_description
1 polymer ?
#
loop_
_entity_poly.entity_id
_entity_poly.type
_entity_poly.pdbx_seq_one_letter_code
_entity_poly.pdbx_strand_id
1 'polypeptide(L)'
;MGLFHKKDKDSSRIEIKEDYDNEVRTLCETIDNANLQIKIIRKEYDEVNRFLQDAQIIDDLPAEPKEELVEVAKHILELRKDITKLNSKRTELTEFEFGIMEKYEDVLPEEIKRLKKEEEYELVIKSDLKKLSGEKAVLRYEEETELGKKSFLSKLGMISGIVIGLLLVMYLTLYIVFDTFADVAFLLTVIGGIFMAFYIFLETDKNSKALKLNAAKENKLISLTNTVKIKYVNQKASLDFSHDKYAVNNVMELEYRYNQYRAYKEDEMKRKKASSTYEFYNNKYKEILNEYRVHDAEVWSYQADAVVDRKEMVEIRHKLNDRRQKIREKLEKNANIITESGVRLTEIGEKSPELSVMVNGMMELYGIGAA
;
A
#
# COMPACT_ATOMS: atom_id res chain seq x y z
N MET A 1 76.73 -53.24 30.77
CA MET A 1 76.19 -51.86 30.64
C MET A 1 75.95 -51.43 29.17
N GLY A 2 75.72 -52.36 28.23
CA GLY A 2 75.65 -52.07 26.78
C GLY A 2 74.30 -52.29 26.09
N LEU A 3 73.23 -52.62 26.84
CA LEU A 3 71.88 -52.86 26.30
C LEU A 3 70.95 -51.63 26.40
N PHE A 4 71.20 -50.71 27.34
CA PHE A 4 70.38 -49.49 27.49
C PHE A 4 70.71 -48.41 26.45
N HIS A 5 71.99 -48.16 26.17
CA HIS A 5 72.41 -47.17 25.14
C HIS A 5 71.98 -47.54 23.71
N LYS A 6 71.73 -48.82 23.40
CA LYS A 6 71.27 -49.23 22.06
C LYS A 6 69.78 -48.95 21.86
N LYS A 7 68.97 -49.05 22.93
CA LYS A 7 67.52 -48.81 22.91
C LYS A 7 67.20 -47.31 22.85
N ASP A 8 67.95 -46.47 23.58
CA ASP A 8 67.79 -45.00 23.53
C ASP A 8 68.24 -44.41 22.18
N LYS A 9 69.28 -45.01 21.56
CA LYS A 9 69.76 -44.61 20.24
C LYS A 9 68.84 -45.08 19.10
N ASP A 10 68.12 -46.17 19.28
CA ASP A 10 67.06 -46.62 18.35
C ASP A 10 65.80 -45.77 18.52
N SER A 11 65.36 -45.50 19.76
CA SER A 11 64.19 -44.66 20.05
C SER A 11 64.35 -43.24 19.53
N SER A 12 65.53 -42.63 19.73
CA SER A 12 65.83 -41.29 19.20
C SER A 12 65.97 -41.27 17.67
N ARG A 13 66.47 -42.33 17.04
CA ARG A 13 66.48 -42.47 15.57
C ARG A 13 65.08 -42.65 14.99
N ILE A 14 64.19 -43.35 15.69
CA ILE A 14 62.78 -43.55 15.30
C ILE A 14 62.01 -42.24 15.45
N GLU A 15 62.15 -41.50 16.56
CA GLU A 15 61.53 -40.18 16.74
C GLU A 15 62.01 -39.16 15.70
N ILE A 16 63.32 -39.11 15.40
CA ILE A 16 63.87 -38.22 14.36
C ILE A 16 63.33 -38.59 12.97
N LYS A 17 63.13 -39.89 12.69
CA LYS A 17 62.59 -40.35 11.41
C LYS A 17 61.09 -40.06 11.28
N GLU A 18 60.31 -40.24 12.33
CA GLU A 18 58.88 -39.87 12.37
C GLU A 18 58.66 -38.36 12.24
N ASP A 19 59.56 -37.53 12.79
CA ASP A 19 59.52 -36.07 12.67
C ASP A 19 59.74 -35.62 11.20
N TYR A 20 60.72 -36.22 10.51
CA TYR A 20 60.96 -35.96 9.09
C TYR A 20 59.86 -36.51 8.17
N ASP A 21 59.28 -37.68 8.46
CA ASP A 21 58.16 -38.21 7.68
C ASP A 21 56.92 -37.30 7.78
N ASN A 22 56.64 -36.75 8.97
CA ASN A 22 55.57 -35.77 9.17
C ASN A 22 55.88 -34.44 8.47
N GLU A 23 57.12 -33.94 8.54
CA GLU A 23 57.56 -32.73 7.82
C GLU A 23 57.41 -32.90 6.31
N VAL A 24 57.87 -34.02 5.74
CA VAL A 24 57.72 -34.34 4.30
C VAL A 24 56.25 -34.40 3.90
N ARG A 25 55.39 -35.04 4.71
CA ARG A 25 53.96 -35.13 4.43
C ARG A 25 53.28 -33.75 4.43
N THR A 26 53.57 -32.91 5.42
CA THR A 26 53.00 -31.55 5.50
C THR A 26 53.46 -30.65 4.35
N LEU A 27 54.72 -30.79 3.91
CA LEU A 27 55.24 -30.10 2.72
C LEU A 27 54.53 -30.57 1.44
N CYS A 28 54.29 -31.88 1.30
CA CYS A 28 53.54 -32.43 0.16
C CYS A 28 52.08 -31.95 0.15
N GLU A 29 51.39 -31.98 1.30
CA GLU A 29 50.03 -31.43 1.44
C GLU A 29 50.00 -29.92 1.09
N THR A 30 51.06 -29.18 1.43
CA THR A 30 51.19 -27.75 1.09
C THR A 30 51.36 -27.55 -0.42
N ILE A 31 52.18 -28.38 -1.07
CA ILE A 31 52.37 -28.36 -2.53
C ILE A 31 51.08 -28.72 -3.26
N ASP A 32 50.34 -29.74 -2.81
CA ASP A 32 49.05 -30.13 -3.36
C ASP A 32 48.03 -29.00 -3.29
N ASN A 33 47.93 -28.37 -2.12
CA ASN A 33 47.03 -27.24 -1.90
C ASN A 33 47.42 -26.05 -2.79
N ALA A 34 48.71 -25.73 -2.91
CA ALA A 34 49.20 -24.67 -3.78
C ALA A 34 48.91 -24.95 -5.26
N ASN A 35 49.11 -26.18 -5.72
CA ASN A 35 48.79 -26.62 -7.09
C ASN A 35 47.30 -26.53 -7.39
N LEU A 36 46.44 -26.96 -6.46
CA LEU A 36 44.99 -26.84 -6.59
C LEU A 36 44.58 -25.37 -6.68
N GLN A 37 45.14 -24.51 -5.82
CA GLN A 37 44.87 -23.08 -5.86
C GLN A 37 45.34 -22.45 -7.18
N ILE A 38 46.54 -22.80 -7.68
CA ILE A 38 47.02 -22.33 -8.99
C ILE A 38 46.03 -22.70 -10.09
N LYS A 39 45.50 -23.93 -10.10
CA LYS A 39 44.50 -24.37 -11.09
C LYS A 39 43.22 -23.53 -11.03
N ILE A 40 42.72 -23.23 -9.83
CA ILE A 40 41.51 -22.40 -9.64
C ILE A 40 41.78 -20.95 -10.08
N ILE A 41 42.89 -20.37 -9.60
CA ILE A 41 43.27 -18.98 -9.86
C ILE A 41 43.56 -18.76 -11.35
N ARG A 42 44.13 -19.75 -12.05
CA ARG A 42 44.33 -19.67 -13.51
C ARG A 42 43.01 -19.56 -14.28
N LYS A 43 41.96 -20.29 -13.88
CA LYS A 43 40.64 -20.14 -14.51
C LYS A 43 40.10 -18.72 -14.34
N GLU A 44 40.23 -18.16 -13.13
CA GLU A 44 39.84 -16.77 -12.87
C GLU A 44 40.67 -15.78 -13.69
N TYR A 45 41.98 -16.01 -13.85
CA TYR A 45 42.85 -15.21 -14.70
C TYR A 45 42.39 -15.21 -16.16
N ASP A 46 42.05 -16.37 -16.69
CA ASP A 46 41.56 -16.53 -18.06
C ASP A 46 40.20 -15.88 -18.28
N GLU A 47 39.30 -15.90 -17.29
CA GLU A 47 38.05 -15.15 -17.31
C GLU A 47 38.30 -13.63 -17.33
N VAL A 48 39.17 -13.11 -16.45
CA VAL A 48 39.49 -11.67 -16.42
C VAL A 48 40.12 -11.19 -17.72
N ASN A 49 41.01 -12.01 -18.33
CA ASN A 49 41.58 -11.67 -19.64
C ASN A 49 40.52 -11.67 -20.75
N ARG A 50 39.56 -12.61 -20.73
CA ARG A 50 38.44 -12.62 -21.69
C ARG A 50 37.58 -11.37 -21.55
N PHE A 51 37.26 -10.93 -20.33
CA PHE A 51 36.54 -9.66 -20.12
C PHE A 51 37.33 -8.43 -20.58
N LEU A 52 38.66 -8.40 -20.37
CA LEU A 52 39.50 -7.32 -20.89
C LEU A 52 39.56 -7.33 -22.42
N GLN A 53 39.57 -8.52 -23.03
CA GLN A 53 39.53 -8.68 -24.48
C GLN A 53 38.19 -8.21 -25.04
N ASP A 54 37.07 -8.57 -24.40
CA ASP A 54 35.74 -8.09 -24.77
C ASP A 54 35.65 -6.55 -24.72
N ALA A 55 36.18 -5.92 -23.65
CA ALA A 55 36.22 -4.46 -23.54
C ALA A 55 36.99 -3.82 -24.71
N GLN A 56 38.10 -4.44 -25.12
CA GLN A 56 38.89 -3.99 -26.26
C GLN A 56 38.13 -4.17 -27.58
N ILE A 57 37.47 -5.31 -27.79
CA ILE A 57 36.63 -5.57 -28.98
C ILE A 57 35.56 -4.48 -29.10
N ILE A 58 34.88 -4.15 -28.00
CA ILE A 58 33.83 -3.12 -27.97
C ILE A 58 34.41 -1.72 -28.27
N ASP A 59 35.56 -1.38 -27.69
CA ASP A 59 36.23 -0.09 -27.95
C ASP A 59 36.67 0.04 -29.42
N ASP A 60 37.10 -1.05 -30.04
CA ASP A 60 37.64 -1.12 -31.40
C ASP A 60 36.57 -1.36 -32.49
N LEU A 61 35.28 -1.39 -32.13
CA LEU A 61 34.19 -1.53 -33.09
C LEU A 61 34.25 -0.44 -34.20
N PRO A 62 33.92 -0.78 -35.46
CA PRO A 62 33.78 0.20 -36.53
C PRO A 62 32.73 1.27 -36.19
N ALA A 63 32.82 2.45 -36.81
CA ALA A 63 32.01 3.60 -36.42
C ALA A 63 30.48 3.34 -36.47
N GLU A 64 30.00 2.74 -37.55
CA GLU A 64 28.57 2.42 -37.76
C GLU A 64 27.98 1.44 -36.73
N PRO A 65 28.51 0.21 -36.54
CA PRO A 65 28.02 -0.74 -35.53
C PRO A 65 28.24 -0.23 -34.10
N LYS A 66 29.28 0.59 -33.88
CA LYS A 66 29.52 1.23 -32.57
C LYS A 66 28.44 2.26 -32.26
N GLU A 67 28.04 3.06 -33.23
CA GLU A 67 26.95 4.04 -33.07
C GLU A 67 25.63 3.32 -32.76
N GLU A 68 25.31 2.26 -33.50
CA GLU A 68 24.13 1.43 -33.24
C GLU A 68 24.17 0.80 -31.84
N LEU A 69 25.30 0.22 -31.43
CA LEU A 69 25.46 -0.36 -30.11
C LEU A 69 25.24 0.67 -29.00
N VAL A 70 25.78 1.89 -29.16
CA VAL A 70 25.61 3.01 -28.23
C VAL A 70 24.15 3.46 -28.16
N GLU A 71 23.45 3.54 -29.29
CA GLU A 71 22.03 3.89 -29.34
C GLU A 71 21.17 2.86 -28.60
N VAL A 72 21.37 1.58 -28.90
CA VAL A 72 20.68 0.47 -28.22
C VAL A 72 21.00 0.47 -26.72
N ALA A 73 22.26 0.70 -26.33
CA ALA A 73 22.67 0.81 -24.93
C ALA A 73 21.96 1.95 -24.20
N LYS A 74 21.83 3.13 -24.82
CA LYS A 74 21.06 4.26 -24.25
C LYS A 74 19.61 3.86 -23.99
N HIS A 75 18.95 3.21 -24.95
CA HIS A 75 17.58 2.73 -24.77
C HIS A 75 17.45 1.71 -23.63
N ILE A 76 18.39 0.78 -23.50
CA ILE A 76 18.42 -0.18 -22.38
C ILE A 76 18.50 0.55 -21.03
N LEU A 77 19.35 1.56 -20.91
CA LEU A 77 19.52 2.32 -19.66
C LEU A 77 18.29 3.16 -19.31
N GLU A 78 17.66 3.78 -20.29
CA GLU A 78 16.39 4.49 -20.12
C GLU A 78 15.29 3.54 -19.66
N LEU A 79 15.13 2.40 -20.34
CA LEU A 79 14.13 1.38 -19.99
C LEU A 79 14.39 0.78 -18.61
N ARG A 80 15.65 0.57 -18.21
CA ARG A 80 16.01 0.11 -16.86
C ARG A 80 15.56 1.11 -15.80
N LYS A 81 15.74 2.41 -16.03
CA LYS A 81 15.26 3.47 -15.12
C LYS A 81 13.73 3.47 -15.05
N ASP A 82 13.05 3.32 -16.18
CA ASP A 82 11.58 3.32 -16.24
C ASP A 82 10.98 2.10 -15.56
N ILE A 83 11.51 0.89 -15.81
CA ILE A 83 11.11 -0.34 -15.12
C ILE A 83 11.33 -0.21 -13.62
N THR A 84 12.47 0.36 -13.19
CA THR A 84 12.76 0.56 -11.76
C THR A 84 11.73 1.50 -11.11
N LYS A 85 11.37 2.61 -11.77
CA LYS A 85 10.33 3.53 -11.31
C LYS A 85 8.94 2.90 -11.28
N LEU A 86 8.63 2.01 -12.22
CA LEU A 86 7.33 1.33 -12.26
C LEU A 86 7.24 0.19 -11.23
N ASN A 87 8.36 -0.44 -10.86
CA ASN A 87 8.44 -1.50 -9.86
C ASN A 87 8.38 -0.96 -8.42
N SER A 88 8.80 0.29 -8.19
CA SER A 88 8.67 0.92 -6.88
C SER A 88 7.23 1.30 -6.54
N LYS A 89 6.36 1.45 -7.55
CA LYS A 89 4.93 1.70 -7.34
C LYS A 89 4.20 0.42 -6.94
N ARG A 90 3.66 0.41 -5.73
CA ARG A 90 2.76 -0.64 -5.23
C ARG A 90 1.35 -0.09 -5.07
N THR A 91 0.36 -0.95 -5.25
CA THR A 91 -1.02 -0.63 -4.87
C THR A 91 -1.12 -0.56 -3.35
N GLU A 92 -1.92 0.37 -2.82
CA GLU A 92 -2.23 0.44 -1.38
C GLU A 92 -3.39 -0.48 -1.01
N LEU A 93 -4.13 -0.99 -2.00
CA LEU A 93 -5.24 -1.93 -1.80
C LEU A 93 -4.74 -3.24 -1.21
N THR A 94 -5.47 -3.75 -0.22
CA THR A 94 -5.31 -5.12 0.26
C THR A 94 -5.73 -6.12 -0.81
N GLU A 95 -5.28 -7.38 -0.69
CA GLU A 95 -5.64 -8.44 -1.63
C GLU A 95 -7.15 -8.65 -1.75
N PHE A 96 -7.87 -8.56 -0.61
CA PHE A 96 -9.32 -8.65 -0.58
C PHE A 96 -10.00 -7.50 -1.34
N GLU A 97 -9.58 -6.27 -1.09
CA GLU A 97 -10.13 -5.08 -1.78
C GLU A 97 -9.84 -5.13 -3.28
N PHE A 98 -8.62 -5.53 -3.64
CA PHE A 98 -8.22 -5.71 -5.03
C PHE A 98 -9.10 -6.76 -5.73
N GLY A 99 -9.33 -7.90 -5.07
CA GLY A 99 -10.19 -8.97 -5.59
C GLY A 99 -11.64 -8.53 -5.79
N ILE A 100 -12.19 -7.65 -4.94
CA ILE A 100 -13.51 -7.07 -5.17
C ILE A 100 -13.51 -6.17 -6.41
N MET A 101 -12.49 -5.30 -6.54
CA MET A 101 -12.39 -4.38 -7.69
C MET A 101 -12.26 -5.15 -9.01
N GLU A 102 -11.48 -6.23 -9.01
CA GLU A 102 -11.32 -7.11 -10.17
C GLU A 102 -12.61 -7.86 -10.51
N LYS A 103 -13.27 -8.45 -9.51
CA LYS A 103 -14.51 -9.22 -9.70
C LYS A 103 -15.64 -8.40 -10.34
N TYR A 104 -15.72 -7.11 -10.02
CA TYR A 104 -16.80 -6.22 -10.46
C TYR A 104 -16.34 -5.12 -11.43
N GLU A 105 -15.15 -5.24 -12.04
CA GLU A 105 -14.51 -4.21 -12.85
C GLU A 105 -15.45 -3.60 -13.91
N ASP A 106 -16.22 -4.45 -14.59
CA ASP A 106 -17.10 -4.06 -15.70
C ASP A 106 -18.31 -3.23 -15.27
N VAL A 107 -18.79 -3.44 -14.03
CA VAL A 107 -20.02 -2.82 -13.53
C VAL A 107 -19.76 -1.64 -12.60
N LEU A 108 -18.58 -1.58 -11.97
CA LEU A 108 -18.21 -0.54 -11.01
C LEU A 108 -18.39 0.90 -11.52
N PRO A 109 -18.07 1.26 -12.78
CA PRO A 109 -18.28 2.63 -13.27
C PRO A 109 -19.74 3.09 -13.20
N GLU A 110 -20.69 2.21 -13.56
CA GLU A 110 -22.11 2.52 -13.52
C GLU A 110 -22.66 2.45 -12.09
N GLU A 111 -22.16 1.50 -11.29
CA GLU A 111 -22.53 1.36 -9.89
C GLU A 111 -22.08 2.57 -9.05
N ILE A 112 -20.90 3.14 -9.29
CA ILE A 112 -20.44 4.39 -8.66
C ILE A 112 -21.38 5.54 -9.01
N LYS A 113 -21.80 5.67 -10.28
CA LYS A 113 -22.77 6.70 -10.69
C LYS A 113 -24.13 6.50 -10.02
N ARG A 114 -24.60 5.25 -9.93
CA ARG A 114 -25.85 4.88 -9.24
C ARG A 114 -25.78 5.23 -7.76
N LEU A 115 -24.72 4.81 -7.07
CA LEU A 115 -24.54 5.02 -5.64
C LEU A 115 -24.39 6.49 -5.28
N LYS A 116 -23.72 7.30 -6.11
CA LYS A 116 -23.66 8.77 -5.91
C LYS A 116 -25.06 9.38 -5.87
N LYS A 117 -25.94 9.00 -6.81
CA LYS A 117 -27.32 9.48 -6.84
C LYS A 117 -28.13 8.97 -5.65
N GLU A 118 -27.92 7.72 -5.24
CA GLU A 118 -28.59 7.11 -4.09
C GLU A 118 -28.20 7.77 -2.76
N GLU A 119 -26.92 8.07 -2.54
CA GLU A 119 -26.44 8.79 -1.36
C GLU A 119 -26.93 10.26 -1.35
N GLU A 120 -26.92 10.94 -2.50
CA GLU A 120 -27.49 12.28 -2.63
C GLU A 120 -29.01 12.28 -2.33
N TYR A 121 -29.73 11.27 -2.81
CA TYR A 121 -31.15 11.11 -2.54
C TYR A 121 -31.44 10.84 -1.06
N GLU A 122 -30.57 10.10 -0.36
CA GLU A 122 -30.68 9.91 1.09
C GLU A 122 -30.59 11.25 1.85
N LEU A 123 -29.71 12.17 1.42
CA LEU A 123 -29.60 13.51 2.01
C LEU A 123 -30.89 14.32 1.81
N VAL A 124 -31.52 14.22 0.63
CA VAL A 124 -32.81 14.85 0.36
C VAL A 124 -33.88 14.31 1.29
N ILE A 125 -33.98 12.98 1.44
CA ILE A 125 -34.94 12.35 2.36
C ILE A 125 -34.73 12.80 3.81
N LYS A 126 -33.48 12.87 4.27
CA LYS A 126 -33.16 13.37 5.62
C LYS A 126 -33.58 14.83 5.80
N SER A 127 -33.39 15.67 4.78
CA SER A 127 -33.84 17.06 4.78
C SER A 127 -35.36 17.16 4.87
N ASP A 128 -36.09 16.33 4.12
CA ASP A 128 -37.55 16.29 4.17
C ASP A 128 -38.06 15.82 5.54
N LEU A 129 -37.46 14.79 6.14
CA LEU A 129 -37.78 14.38 7.51
C LEU A 129 -37.54 15.51 8.52
N LYS A 130 -36.46 16.29 8.35
CA LYS A 130 -36.18 17.46 9.21
C LYS A 130 -37.26 18.54 9.04
N LYS A 131 -37.66 18.86 7.81
CA LYS A 131 -38.75 19.82 7.54
C LYS A 131 -40.07 19.36 8.18
N LEU A 132 -40.44 18.10 7.99
CA LEU A 132 -41.65 17.51 8.58
C LEU A 132 -41.62 17.54 10.12
N SER A 133 -40.44 17.33 10.73
CA SER A 133 -40.28 17.46 12.18
C SER A 133 -40.48 18.90 12.66
N GLY A 134 -40.05 19.89 11.86
CA GLY A 134 -40.30 21.31 12.09
C GLY A 134 -41.78 21.66 11.98
N GLU A 135 -42.45 21.21 10.91
CA GLU A 135 -43.90 21.39 10.75
C GLU A 135 -44.68 20.77 11.91
N LYS A 136 -44.25 19.61 12.41
CA LYS A 136 -44.86 18.97 13.58
C LYS A 136 -44.77 19.86 14.82
N ALA A 137 -43.62 20.50 15.04
CA ALA A 137 -43.45 21.42 16.17
C ALA A 137 -44.35 22.65 16.03
N VAL A 138 -44.51 23.19 14.82
CA VAL A 138 -45.42 24.31 14.54
C VAL A 138 -46.87 23.93 14.82
N LEU A 139 -47.34 22.78 14.31
CA LEU A 139 -48.73 22.35 14.54
C LEU A 139 -49.02 22.09 16.03
N ARG A 140 -48.07 21.54 16.78
CA ARG A 140 -48.19 21.38 18.22
C ARG A 140 -48.32 22.71 18.95
N TYR A 141 -47.51 23.69 18.56
CA TYR A 141 -47.61 25.03 19.13
C TYR A 141 -48.97 25.68 18.79
N GLU A 142 -49.43 25.58 17.54
CA GLU A 142 -50.77 26.02 17.14
C GLU A 142 -51.85 25.35 18.00
N GLU A 143 -51.74 24.04 18.26
CA GLU A 143 -52.70 23.29 19.08
C GLU A 143 -52.73 23.80 20.53
N GLU A 144 -51.56 23.94 21.16
CA GLU A 144 -51.42 24.45 22.53
C GLU A 144 -52.01 25.87 22.65
N THR A 145 -51.78 26.74 21.66
CA THR A 145 -52.34 28.10 21.67
C THR A 145 -53.87 28.11 21.54
N GLU A 146 -54.45 27.29 20.67
CA GLU A 146 -55.91 27.19 20.51
C GLU A 146 -56.58 26.52 21.72
N LEU A 147 -55.94 25.51 22.33
CA LEU A 147 -56.38 24.94 23.61
C LEU A 147 -56.32 25.97 24.75
N GLY A 148 -55.29 26.80 24.78
CA GLY A 148 -55.17 27.94 25.70
C GLY A 148 -56.34 28.91 25.54
N LYS A 149 -56.65 29.32 24.30
CA LYS A 149 -57.84 30.14 24.01
C LYS A 149 -59.12 29.46 24.47
N LYS A 150 -59.28 28.16 24.23
CA LYS A 150 -60.48 27.39 24.64
C LYS A 150 -60.68 27.46 26.15
N SER A 151 -59.60 27.26 26.90
CA SER A 151 -59.60 27.37 28.36
C SER A 151 -59.95 28.78 28.83
N PHE A 152 -59.37 29.81 28.18
CA PHE A 152 -59.68 31.21 28.47
C PHE A 152 -61.16 31.55 28.22
N LEU A 153 -61.72 31.19 27.06
CA LEU A 153 -63.12 31.44 26.75
C LEU A 153 -64.08 30.72 27.70
N SER A 154 -63.76 29.48 28.09
CA SER A 154 -64.54 28.73 29.09
C SER A 154 -64.57 29.46 30.44
N LYS A 155 -63.41 29.92 30.92
CA LYS A 155 -63.30 30.70 32.16
C LYS A 155 -64.03 32.04 32.06
N LEU A 156 -63.89 32.74 30.93
CA LEU A 156 -64.57 34.01 30.68
C LEU A 156 -66.09 33.84 30.70
N GLY A 157 -66.62 32.78 30.07
CA GLY A 157 -68.04 32.44 30.10
C GLY A 157 -68.54 32.13 31.51
N MET A 158 -67.78 31.34 32.27
CA MET A 158 -68.12 31.02 33.67
C MET A 158 -68.17 32.28 34.53
N ILE A 159 -67.14 33.12 34.48
CA ILE A 159 -67.05 34.35 35.30
C ILE A 159 -68.14 35.35 34.89
N SER A 160 -68.31 35.61 33.59
CA SER A 160 -69.35 36.54 33.11
C SER A 160 -70.76 36.06 33.47
N GLY A 161 -71.04 34.76 33.36
CA GLY A 161 -72.31 34.17 33.78
C GLY A 161 -72.60 34.37 35.28
N ILE A 162 -71.59 34.14 36.13
CA ILE A 162 -71.72 34.37 37.59
C ILE A 162 -72.01 35.85 37.88
N VAL A 163 -71.25 36.77 37.28
CA VAL A 163 -71.40 38.22 37.50
C VAL A 163 -72.78 38.70 37.05
N ILE A 164 -73.22 38.32 35.85
CA ILE A 164 -74.55 38.69 35.34
C ILE A 164 -75.65 38.08 36.22
N GLY A 165 -75.50 36.82 36.65
CA GLY A 165 -76.45 36.18 37.55
C GLY A 165 -76.60 36.89 38.89
N LEU A 166 -75.48 37.30 39.51
CA LEU A 166 -75.50 38.09 40.75
C LEU A 166 -76.18 39.45 40.56
N LEU A 167 -75.92 40.13 39.44
CA LEU A 167 -76.58 41.40 39.12
C LEU A 167 -78.10 41.23 38.96
N LEU A 168 -78.55 40.17 38.29
CA LEU A 168 -79.98 39.88 38.14
C LEU A 168 -80.65 39.59 39.48
N VAL A 169 -80.00 38.82 40.36
CA VAL A 169 -80.50 38.58 41.74
C VAL A 169 -80.57 39.89 42.52
N MET A 170 -79.57 40.76 42.41
CA MET A 170 -79.56 42.08 43.05
C MET A 170 -80.72 42.97 42.55
N TYR A 171 -80.99 42.99 41.25
CA TYR A 171 -82.13 43.75 40.72
C TYR A 171 -83.47 43.19 41.21
N LEU A 172 -83.59 41.87 41.31
CA LEU A 172 -84.79 41.21 41.83
C LEU A 172 -85.04 41.57 43.30
N THR A 173 -84.00 41.58 44.14
CA THR A 173 -84.15 41.97 45.57
C THR A 173 -84.50 43.44 45.72
N LEU A 174 -83.93 44.32 44.90
CA LEU A 174 -84.20 45.76 44.93
C LEU A 174 -85.67 46.05 44.57
N TYR A 175 -86.21 45.35 43.57
CA TYR A 175 -87.62 45.42 43.20
C TYR A 175 -88.55 44.96 44.32
N ILE A 176 -88.27 43.80 44.95
CA ILE A 176 -89.15 43.22 45.98
C ILE A 176 -89.13 44.04 47.29
N VAL A 177 -87.96 44.52 47.71
CA VAL A 177 -87.78 45.15 49.03
C VAL A 177 -88.08 46.65 49.00
N PHE A 178 -87.70 47.35 47.92
CA PHE A 178 -87.74 48.81 47.85
C PHE A 178 -88.77 49.34 46.84
N ASP A 179 -89.51 48.46 46.14
CA ASP A 179 -90.48 48.81 45.08
C ASP A 179 -89.93 49.82 44.05
N THR A 180 -88.61 49.77 43.85
CA THR A 180 -87.88 50.62 42.91
C THR A 180 -87.33 49.74 41.81
N PHE A 181 -87.54 50.14 40.56
CA PHE A 181 -87.02 49.41 39.42
C PHE A 181 -86.04 50.29 38.64
N ALA A 182 -84.79 49.83 38.55
CA ALA A 182 -83.74 50.55 37.83
C ALA A 182 -83.77 50.17 36.34
N ASP A 183 -84.84 50.57 35.63
CA ASP A 183 -85.18 50.17 34.26
C ASP A 183 -83.99 50.21 33.29
N VAL A 184 -83.29 51.34 33.25
CA VAL A 184 -82.19 51.58 32.30
C VAL A 184 -80.97 50.71 32.61
N ALA A 185 -80.59 50.57 33.89
CA ALA A 185 -79.43 49.79 34.30
C ALA A 185 -79.64 48.27 34.13
N PHE A 186 -80.87 47.80 34.40
CA PHE A 186 -81.27 46.43 34.16
C PHE A 186 -81.21 46.09 32.65
N LEU A 187 -81.80 46.94 31.80
CA LEU A 187 -81.76 46.77 30.34
C LEU A 187 -80.33 46.73 29.80
N LEU A 188 -79.45 47.63 30.27
CA LEU A 188 -78.04 47.64 29.88
C LEU A 188 -77.31 46.34 30.28
N THR A 189 -77.62 45.79 31.46
CA THR A 189 -77.03 44.53 31.93
C THR A 189 -77.45 43.35 31.06
N VAL A 190 -78.73 43.28 30.68
CA VAL A 190 -79.24 42.24 29.79
C VAL A 190 -78.62 42.34 28.39
N ILE A 191 -78.57 43.55 27.82
CA ILE A 191 -77.95 43.79 26.52
C ILE A 191 -76.45 43.44 26.55
N GLY A 192 -75.73 43.86 27.59
CA GLY A 192 -74.32 43.51 27.79
C GLY A 192 -74.09 42.01 27.94
N GLY A 193 -74.98 41.31 28.63
CA GLY A 193 -74.96 39.85 28.75
C GLY A 193 -75.17 39.14 27.41
N ILE A 194 -76.14 39.59 26.62
CA ILE A 194 -76.38 39.06 25.26
C ILE A 194 -75.15 39.29 24.38
N PHE A 195 -74.55 40.48 24.42
CA PHE A 195 -73.35 40.80 23.64
C PHE A 195 -72.15 39.92 24.04
N MET A 196 -71.92 39.74 25.35
CA MET A 196 -70.85 38.87 25.86
C MET A 196 -71.08 37.41 25.47
N ALA A 197 -72.30 36.90 25.61
CA ALA A 197 -72.64 35.54 25.20
C ALA A 197 -72.43 35.34 23.68
N PHE A 198 -72.82 36.32 22.87
CA PHE A 198 -72.62 36.30 21.43
C PHE A 198 -71.13 36.32 21.05
N TYR A 199 -70.32 37.17 21.70
CA TYR A 199 -68.87 37.21 21.51
C TYR A 199 -68.21 35.87 21.83
N ILE A 200 -68.52 35.30 23.00
CA ILE A 200 -67.99 34.00 23.43
C ILE A 200 -68.40 32.89 22.47
N PHE A 201 -69.65 32.90 22.00
CA PHE A 201 -70.15 31.91 21.04
C PHE A 201 -69.37 31.97 19.72
N LEU A 202 -69.23 33.16 19.12
CA LEU A 202 -68.50 33.33 17.86
C LEU A 202 -67.05 32.88 17.97
N GLU A 203 -66.37 33.28 19.03
CA GLU A 203 -64.95 33.00 19.20
C GLU A 203 -64.71 31.53 19.62
N THR A 204 -65.67 30.89 20.31
CA THR A 204 -65.65 29.45 20.59
C THR A 204 -65.84 28.63 19.32
N ASP A 205 -66.76 29.03 18.42
CA ASP A 205 -66.95 28.36 17.13
C ASP A 205 -65.69 28.45 16.25
N LYS A 206 -65.09 29.64 16.16
CA LYS A 206 -63.80 29.83 15.45
C LYS A 206 -62.70 28.94 16.00
N ASN A 207 -62.52 28.93 17.31
CA ASN A 207 -61.52 28.09 17.97
C ASN A 207 -61.79 26.59 17.74
N SER A 208 -63.05 26.14 17.84
CA SER A 208 -63.41 24.75 17.54
C SER A 208 -63.07 24.36 16.10
N LYS A 209 -63.32 25.24 15.13
CA LYS A 209 -62.93 25.03 13.72
C LYS A 209 -61.41 25.00 13.56
N ALA A 210 -60.67 25.88 14.24
CA ALA A 210 -59.22 25.91 14.21
C ALA A 210 -58.60 24.61 14.76
N LEU A 211 -59.10 24.11 15.90
CA LEU A 211 -58.67 22.83 16.48
C LEU A 211 -58.96 21.65 15.55
N LYS A 212 -60.14 21.60 14.92
CA LYS A 212 -60.49 20.54 13.95
C LYS A 212 -59.58 20.59 12.72
N LEU A 213 -59.28 21.79 12.22
CA LEU A 213 -58.36 21.97 11.09
C LEU A 213 -56.95 21.54 11.47
N ASN A 214 -56.48 21.88 12.67
CA ASN A 214 -55.15 21.48 13.14
C ASN A 214 -55.03 19.96 13.27
N ALA A 215 -56.03 19.30 13.87
CA ALA A 215 -56.07 17.83 13.92
C ALA A 215 -56.06 17.18 12.53
N ALA A 216 -56.74 17.78 11.54
CA ALA A 216 -56.69 17.32 10.16
C ALA A 216 -55.29 17.50 9.52
N LYS A 217 -54.63 18.64 9.78
CA LYS A 217 -53.24 18.90 9.34
C LYS A 217 -52.28 17.90 9.99
N GLU A 218 -52.41 17.62 11.28
CA GLU A 218 -51.56 16.67 12.00
C GLU A 218 -51.70 15.25 11.42
N ASN A 219 -52.93 14.79 11.18
CA ASN A 219 -53.16 13.48 10.55
C ASN A 219 -52.50 13.38 9.17
N LYS A 220 -52.61 14.44 8.34
CA LYS A 220 -51.93 14.50 7.05
C LYS A 220 -50.41 14.49 7.20
N LEU A 221 -49.87 15.23 8.17
CA LEU A 221 -48.44 15.28 8.46
C LEU A 221 -47.91 13.91 8.92
N ILE A 222 -48.66 13.18 9.75
CA ILE A 222 -48.32 11.81 10.18
C ILE A 222 -48.24 10.89 8.96
N SER A 223 -49.24 10.93 8.08
CA SER A 223 -49.26 10.13 6.85
C SER A 223 -48.03 10.43 5.97
N LEU A 224 -47.77 11.71 5.70
CA LEU A 224 -46.61 12.14 4.90
C LEU A 224 -45.28 11.73 5.54
N THR A 225 -45.15 11.89 6.86
CA THR A 225 -43.97 11.47 7.62
C THR A 225 -43.73 9.97 7.51
N ASN A 226 -44.78 9.15 7.63
CA ASN A 226 -44.66 7.71 7.49
C ASN A 226 -44.24 7.32 6.07
N THR A 227 -44.79 7.96 5.03
CA THR A 227 -44.37 7.75 3.64
C THR A 227 -42.88 8.06 3.45
N VAL A 228 -42.38 9.19 3.95
CA VAL A 228 -40.96 9.56 3.83
C VAL A 228 -40.07 8.62 4.65
N LYS A 229 -40.50 8.17 5.84
CA LYS A 229 -39.78 7.16 6.62
C LYS A 229 -39.66 5.82 5.88
N ILE A 230 -40.71 5.35 5.22
CA ILE A 230 -40.65 4.13 4.41
C ILE A 230 -39.62 4.30 3.28
N LYS A 231 -39.63 5.44 2.58
CA LYS A 231 -38.61 5.76 1.57
C LYS A 231 -37.20 5.74 2.16
N TYR A 232 -37.00 6.33 3.34
CA TYR A 232 -35.72 6.33 4.04
C TYR A 232 -35.23 4.92 4.34
N VAL A 233 -36.08 4.07 4.92
CA VAL A 233 -35.72 2.68 5.26
C VAL A 233 -35.36 1.88 4.00
N ASN A 234 -36.15 2.01 2.93
CA ASN A 234 -35.85 1.33 1.66
C ASN A 234 -34.54 1.83 1.04
N GLN A 235 -34.32 3.15 1.05
CA GLN A 235 -33.09 3.76 0.53
C GLN A 235 -31.87 3.28 1.32
N LYS A 236 -31.99 3.25 2.66
CA LYS A 236 -30.92 2.80 3.54
C LYS A 236 -30.59 1.33 3.32
N ALA A 237 -31.59 0.47 3.19
CA ALA A 237 -31.38 -0.95 2.88
C ALA A 237 -30.70 -1.18 1.51
N SER A 238 -31.04 -0.38 0.49
CA SER A 238 -30.37 -0.43 -0.83
C SER A 238 -28.89 -0.03 -0.74
N LEU A 239 -28.61 1.05 -0.01
CA LEU A 239 -27.24 1.51 0.22
C LEU A 239 -26.44 0.50 1.03
N ASP A 240 -26.99 0.01 2.15
CA ASP A 240 -26.34 -0.97 3.02
C ASP A 240 -26.00 -2.26 2.24
N PHE A 241 -26.93 -2.76 1.41
CA PHE A 241 -26.65 -3.90 0.53
C PHE A 241 -25.48 -3.64 -0.42
N SER A 242 -25.40 -2.44 -1.01
CA SER A 242 -24.33 -2.09 -1.94
C SER A 242 -22.99 -1.89 -1.23
N HIS A 243 -23.01 -1.26 -0.04
CA HIS A 243 -21.88 -1.09 0.84
C HIS A 243 -21.30 -2.45 1.27
N ASP A 244 -22.16 -3.40 1.66
CA ASP A 244 -21.76 -4.77 2.00
C ASP A 244 -21.20 -5.52 0.77
N LYS A 245 -21.88 -5.42 -0.38
CA LYS A 245 -21.48 -6.10 -1.63
C LYS A 245 -20.07 -5.70 -2.08
N TYR A 246 -19.70 -4.43 -1.93
CA TYR A 246 -18.39 -3.91 -2.34
C TYR A 246 -17.42 -3.72 -1.16
N ALA A 247 -17.83 -4.06 0.06
CA ALA A 247 -17.07 -3.89 1.31
C ALA A 247 -16.54 -2.46 1.52
N VAL A 248 -17.40 -1.46 1.32
CA VAL A 248 -17.10 -0.01 1.42
C VAL A 248 -18.16 0.68 2.26
N ASN A 249 -17.81 1.80 2.90
CA ASN A 249 -18.74 2.54 3.76
C ASN A 249 -19.54 3.61 3.00
N ASN A 250 -19.04 4.06 1.86
CA ASN A 250 -19.69 5.09 1.03
C ASN A 250 -19.15 5.05 -0.41
N VAL A 251 -19.80 5.78 -1.30
CA VAL A 251 -19.44 5.82 -2.73
C VAL A 251 -18.09 6.47 -3.00
N MET A 252 -17.64 7.41 -2.15
CA MET A 252 -16.33 8.05 -2.32
C MET A 252 -15.20 7.05 -2.07
N GLU A 253 -15.36 6.18 -1.06
CA GLU A 253 -14.43 5.10 -0.79
C GLU A 253 -14.38 4.09 -1.94
N LEU A 254 -15.55 3.72 -2.50
CA LEU A 254 -15.63 2.84 -3.67
C LEU A 254 -14.90 3.43 -4.88
N GLU A 255 -15.16 4.70 -5.17
CA GLU A 255 -14.54 5.41 -6.29
C GLU A 255 -13.02 5.54 -6.09
N TYR A 256 -12.57 5.85 -4.87
CA TYR A 256 -11.15 5.89 -4.54
C TYR A 256 -10.47 4.55 -4.80
N ARG A 257 -11.03 3.45 -4.28
CA ARG A 257 -10.48 2.10 -4.47
C ARG A 257 -10.49 1.69 -5.95
N TYR A 258 -11.55 2.00 -6.68
CA TYR A 258 -11.64 1.71 -8.11
C TYR A 258 -10.58 2.49 -8.92
N ASN A 259 -10.36 3.76 -8.59
CA ASN A 259 -9.34 4.57 -9.24
C ASN A 259 -7.91 4.05 -8.97
N GLN A 260 -7.63 3.61 -7.74
CA GLN A 260 -6.37 2.95 -7.41
C GLN A 260 -6.16 1.67 -8.20
N TYR A 261 -7.19 0.81 -8.27
CA TYR A 261 -7.16 -0.41 -9.07
C TYR A 261 -6.89 -0.14 -10.55
N ARG A 262 -7.59 0.84 -11.14
CA ARG A 262 -7.39 1.26 -12.53
C ARG A 262 -5.98 1.78 -12.79
N ALA A 263 -5.46 2.62 -11.90
CA ALA A 263 -4.09 3.12 -11.98
C ALA A 263 -3.06 1.98 -11.90
N TYR A 264 -3.30 1.00 -11.01
CA TYR A 264 -2.45 -0.18 -10.90
C TYR A 264 -2.44 -1.02 -12.18
N LYS A 265 -3.60 -1.31 -12.79
CA LYS A 265 -3.66 -2.05 -14.07
C LYS A 265 -2.97 -1.30 -15.20
N GLU A 266 -3.15 0.02 -15.25
CA GLU A 266 -2.49 0.84 -16.26
C GLU A 266 -0.96 0.80 -16.09
N ASP A 267 -0.48 0.92 -14.86
CA ASP A 267 0.94 0.79 -14.54
C ASP A 267 1.46 -0.65 -14.80
N GLU A 268 0.65 -1.69 -14.57
CA GLU A 268 1.00 -3.07 -14.91
C GLU A 268 1.13 -3.28 -16.42
N MET A 269 0.21 -2.73 -17.21
CA MET A 269 0.29 -2.76 -18.67
C MET A 269 1.52 -2.01 -19.18
N LYS A 270 1.83 -0.85 -18.58
CA LYS A 270 3.07 -0.11 -18.86
C LYS A 270 4.31 -0.94 -18.49
N ARG A 271 4.31 -1.63 -17.35
CA ARG A 271 5.41 -2.54 -16.95
C ARG A 271 5.61 -3.66 -17.94
N LYS A 272 4.55 -4.36 -18.34
CA LYS A 272 4.61 -5.45 -19.32
C LYS A 272 5.17 -4.96 -20.65
N LYS A 273 4.67 -3.81 -21.13
CA LYS A 273 5.17 -3.18 -22.37
C LYS A 273 6.64 -2.78 -22.23
N ALA A 274 7.03 -2.09 -21.16
CA ALA A 274 8.41 -1.66 -20.92
C ALA A 274 9.36 -2.86 -20.82
N SER A 275 8.94 -3.94 -20.14
CA SER A 275 9.72 -5.18 -20.02
C SER A 275 9.91 -5.87 -21.38
N SER A 276 8.86 -5.95 -22.20
CA SER A 276 8.96 -6.51 -23.55
C SER A 276 9.86 -5.68 -24.46
N THR A 277 9.74 -4.34 -24.40
CA THR A 277 10.64 -3.43 -25.14
C THR A 277 12.09 -3.56 -24.66
N TYR A 278 12.30 -3.67 -23.33
CA TYR A 278 13.63 -3.90 -22.76
C TYR A 278 14.23 -5.20 -23.30
N GLU A 279 13.47 -6.29 -23.28
CA GLU A 279 13.93 -7.59 -23.80
C GLU A 279 14.31 -7.51 -25.28
N PHE A 280 13.50 -6.82 -26.09
CA PHE A 280 13.82 -6.59 -27.50
C PHE A 280 15.16 -5.87 -27.69
N TYR A 281 15.38 -4.72 -27.04
CA TYR A 281 16.64 -3.98 -27.16
C TYR A 281 17.82 -4.74 -26.54
N ASN A 282 17.59 -5.47 -25.45
CA ASN A 282 18.60 -6.29 -24.80
C ASN A 282 19.07 -7.44 -25.70
N ASN A 283 18.14 -8.08 -26.42
CA ASN A 283 18.47 -9.11 -27.41
C ASN A 283 19.22 -8.50 -28.60
N LYS A 284 18.76 -7.36 -29.13
CA LYS A 284 19.47 -6.63 -30.19
C LYS A 284 20.91 -6.25 -29.78
N TYR A 285 21.09 -5.77 -28.55
CA TYR A 285 22.40 -5.45 -28.01
C TYR A 285 23.31 -6.68 -27.98
N LYS A 286 22.80 -7.82 -27.50
CA LYS A 286 23.55 -9.08 -27.48
C LYS A 286 23.87 -9.60 -28.87
N GLU A 287 22.96 -9.45 -29.83
CA GLU A 287 23.18 -9.83 -31.23
C GLU A 287 24.38 -9.07 -31.82
N ILE A 288 24.44 -7.75 -31.63
CA ILE A 288 25.57 -6.93 -32.08
C ILE A 288 26.87 -7.41 -31.42
N LEU A 289 26.89 -7.59 -30.10
CA LEU A 289 28.08 -8.06 -29.39
C LEU A 289 28.55 -9.44 -29.87
N ASN A 290 27.61 -10.37 -30.11
CA ASN A 290 27.90 -11.71 -30.59
C ASN A 290 28.47 -11.70 -32.02
N GLU A 291 27.99 -10.81 -32.90
CA GLU A 291 28.51 -10.65 -34.27
C GLU A 291 30.01 -10.31 -34.26
N TYR A 292 30.44 -9.48 -33.31
CA TYR A 292 31.84 -9.10 -33.12
C TYR A 292 32.62 -10.04 -32.19
N ARG A 293 32.06 -11.21 -31.85
CA ARG A 293 32.69 -12.27 -31.03
C ARG A 293 33.08 -11.83 -29.62
N VAL A 294 32.31 -10.91 -29.03
CA VAL A 294 32.38 -10.64 -27.59
C VAL A 294 31.97 -11.91 -26.84
N HIS A 295 32.82 -12.37 -25.93
CA HIS A 295 32.68 -13.69 -25.31
C HIS A 295 31.45 -13.78 -24.40
N ASP A 296 31.18 -12.74 -23.58
CA ASP A 296 30.06 -12.75 -22.62
C ASP A 296 29.10 -11.58 -22.82
N ALA A 297 28.34 -11.62 -23.92
CA ALA A 297 27.33 -10.61 -24.23
C ALA A 297 26.25 -10.45 -23.13
N GLU A 298 25.99 -11.49 -22.34
CA GLU A 298 25.07 -11.44 -21.21
C GLU A 298 25.58 -10.49 -20.13
N VAL A 299 26.82 -10.68 -19.66
CA VAL A 299 27.43 -9.80 -18.66
C VAL A 299 27.55 -8.37 -19.18
N TRP A 300 27.92 -8.19 -20.44
CA TRP A 300 28.05 -6.86 -21.05
C TRP A 300 26.73 -6.12 -21.19
N SER A 301 25.59 -6.82 -21.22
CA SER A 301 24.26 -6.19 -21.20
C SER A 301 23.94 -5.48 -19.88
N TYR A 302 24.52 -5.96 -18.78
CA TYR A 302 24.44 -5.27 -17.49
C TYR A 302 25.34 -4.02 -17.43
N GLN A 303 26.40 -3.99 -18.24
CA GLN A 303 27.40 -2.93 -18.33
C GLN A 303 27.15 -1.94 -19.49
N ALA A 304 25.90 -1.78 -19.93
CA ALA A 304 25.55 -0.85 -21.01
C ALA A 304 26.02 0.60 -20.75
N ASP A 305 26.13 1.03 -19.49
CA ASP A 305 26.69 2.33 -19.09
C ASP A 305 28.12 2.54 -19.62
N ALA A 306 28.94 1.49 -19.64
CA ALA A 306 30.31 1.54 -20.14
C ALA A 306 30.40 1.75 -21.65
N VAL A 307 29.40 1.28 -22.40
CA VAL A 307 29.37 1.51 -23.85
C VAL A 307 28.96 2.94 -24.17
N VAL A 308 28.06 3.52 -23.36
CA VAL A 308 27.56 4.89 -23.55
C VAL A 308 28.58 5.94 -23.07
N ASP A 309 29.21 5.70 -21.91
CA ASP A 309 30.21 6.60 -21.32
C ASP A 309 31.59 5.93 -21.31
N ARG A 310 32.53 6.53 -22.06
CA ARG A 310 33.93 6.09 -22.10
C ARG A 310 34.56 6.05 -20.71
N LYS A 311 34.18 6.95 -19.80
CA LYS A 311 34.73 6.97 -18.44
C LYS A 311 34.41 5.67 -17.70
N GLU A 312 33.17 5.20 -17.81
CA GLU A 312 32.73 3.95 -17.20
C GLU A 312 33.47 2.74 -17.80
N MET A 313 33.73 2.71 -19.11
CA MET A 313 34.57 1.68 -19.75
C MET A 313 36.00 1.67 -19.18
N VAL A 314 36.59 2.85 -19.02
CA VAL A 314 37.93 3.00 -18.44
C VAL A 314 37.96 2.51 -17.00
N GLU A 315 36.94 2.82 -16.20
CA GLU A 315 36.82 2.32 -14.82
C GLU A 315 36.69 0.79 -14.76
N ILE A 316 35.90 0.16 -15.64
CA ILE A 316 35.82 -1.30 -15.74
C ILE A 316 37.19 -1.89 -16.07
N ARG A 317 37.89 -1.35 -17.08
CA ARG A 317 39.23 -1.81 -17.46
C ARG A 317 40.25 -1.65 -16.33
N HIS A 318 40.21 -0.55 -15.58
CA HIS A 318 41.07 -0.37 -14.41
C HIS A 318 40.79 -1.44 -13.34
N LYS A 319 39.53 -1.64 -12.97
CA LYS A 319 39.13 -2.68 -12.00
C LYS A 319 39.57 -4.08 -12.42
N LEU A 320 39.42 -4.42 -13.71
CA LEU A 320 39.85 -5.69 -14.28
C LEU A 320 41.37 -5.84 -14.28
N ASN A 321 42.11 -4.79 -14.62
CA ASN A 321 43.58 -4.79 -14.58
C ASN A 321 44.12 -4.95 -13.15
N ASP A 322 43.55 -4.24 -12.18
CA ASP A 322 43.91 -4.37 -10.77
C ASP A 322 43.62 -5.79 -10.25
N ARG A 323 42.46 -6.35 -10.63
CA ARG A 323 42.11 -7.75 -10.31
C ARG A 323 43.10 -8.72 -10.94
N ARG A 324 43.45 -8.52 -12.22
CA ARG A 324 44.45 -9.34 -12.94
C ARG A 324 45.81 -9.29 -12.27
N GLN A 325 46.24 -8.12 -11.79
CA GLN A 325 47.50 -7.96 -11.08
C GLN A 325 47.50 -8.72 -9.75
N LYS A 326 46.44 -8.58 -8.94
CA LYS A 326 46.28 -9.36 -7.69
C LYS A 326 46.26 -10.87 -7.94
N ILE A 327 45.65 -11.31 -9.05
CA ILE A 327 45.64 -12.71 -9.46
C ILE A 327 47.08 -13.19 -9.77
N ARG A 328 47.87 -12.38 -10.50
CA ARG A 328 49.29 -12.69 -10.78
C ARG A 328 50.11 -12.80 -9.50
N GLU A 329 49.95 -11.87 -8.56
CA GLU A 329 50.63 -11.91 -7.26
C GLU A 329 50.28 -13.18 -6.46
N LYS A 330 49.02 -13.62 -6.50
CA LYS A 330 48.61 -14.89 -5.88
C LYS A 330 49.22 -16.11 -6.58
N LEU A 331 49.28 -16.10 -7.91
CA LEU A 331 49.93 -17.18 -8.67
C LEU A 331 51.43 -17.26 -8.35
N GLU A 332 52.11 -16.11 -8.31
CA GLU A 332 53.52 -16.01 -7.94
C GLU A 332 53.74 -16.49 -6.50
N LYS A 333 52.90 -16.06 -5.54
CA LYS A 333 52.96 -16.54 -4.17
C LYS A 333 52.83 -18.06 -4.07
N ASN A 334 51.87 -18.66 -4.77
CA ASN A 334 51.68 -20.10 -4.75
C ASN A 334 52.79 -20.86 -5.47
N ALA A 335 53.35 -20.28 -6.55
CA ALA A 335 54.53 -20.83 -7.19
C ALA A 335 55.74 -20.81 -6.25
N ASN A 336 55.96 -19.71 -5.53
CA ASN A 336 57.01 -19.59 -4.53
C ASN A 336 56.84 -20.60 -3.40
N ILE A 337 55.61 -20.83 -2.91
CA ILE A 337 55.33 -21.87 -1.90
C ILE A 337 55.75 -23.26 -2.40
N ILE A 338 55.47 -23.60 -3.66
CA ILE A 338 55.88 -24.88 -4.26
C ILE A 338 57.42 -24.96 -4.34
N THR A 339 58.07 -23.89 -4.79
CA THR A 339 59.54 -23.83 -4.89
C THR A 339 60.20 -23.93 -3.52
N GLU A 340 59.78 -23.15 -2.52
CA GLU A 340 60.29 -23.17 -1.15
C GLU A 340 60.08 -24.53 -0.50
N SER A 341 58.90 -25.13 -0.68
CA SER A 341 58.60 -26.48 -0.18
C SER A 341 59.46 -27.53 -0.88
N GLY A 342 59.72 -27.38 -2.17
CA GLY A 342 60.64 -28.22 -2.94
C GLY A 342 62.08 -28.14 -2.44
N VAL A 343 62.60 -26.93 -2.21
CA VAL A 343 63.93 -26.72 -1.62
C VAL A 343 64.01 -27.38 -0.23
N ARG A 344 62.98 -27.20 0.60
CA ARG A 344 62.95 -27.83 1.93
C ARG A 344 62.92 -29.35 1.85
N LEU A 345 62.18 -29.93 0.91
CA LEU A 345 62.20 -31.36 0.64
C LEU A 345 63.61 -31.83 0.26
N THR A 346 64.32 -31.12 -0.62
CA THR A 346 65.72 -31.46 -0.96
C THR A 346 66.66 -31.42 0.25
N GLU A 347 66.55 -30.40 1.11
CA GLU A 347 67.34 -30.31 2.35
C GLU A 347 67.09 -31.50 3.30
N ILE A 348 65.85 -32.02 3.35
CA ILE A 348 65.53 -33.22 4.15
C ILE A 348 66.14 -34.46 3.50
N GLY A 349 66.10 -34.55 2.17
CA GLY A 349 66.69 -35.65 1.39
C GLY A 349 68.20 -35.77 1.56
N GLU A 350 68.92 -34.65 1.73
CA GLU A 350 70.38 -34.62 1.94
C GLU A 350 70.83 -35.18 3.30
N LYS A 351 69.93 -35.25 4.30
CA LYS A 351 70.27 -35.68 5.66
C LYS A 351 70.48 -37.19 5.81
N SER A 352 69.93 -38.01 4.91
CA SER A 352 70.07 -39.47 4.95
C SER A 352 69.79 -40.11 3.59
N PRO A 353 70.54 -41.17 3.19
CA PRO A 353 70.25 -41.93 1.97
C PRO A 353 68.83 -42.51 1.91
N GLU A 354 68.25 -42.89 3.06
CA GLU A 354 66.87 -43.40 3.13
C GLU A 354 65.82 -42.30 2.87
N LEU A 355 66.07 -41.09 3.38
CA LEU A 355 65.20 -39.91 3.17
C LEU A 355 65.33 -39.39 1.74
N SER A 356 66.53 -39.46 1.15
CA SER A 356 66.78 -39.10 -0.25
C SER A 356 65.90 -39.89 -1.21
N VAL A 357 65.76 -41.21 -1.01
CA VAL A 357 64.89 -42.05 -1.86
C VAL A 357 63.42 -41.64 -1.73
N MET A 358 62.94 -41.37 -0.52
CA MET A 358 61.57 -40.92 -0.27
C MET A 358 61.30 -39.55 -0.91
N VAL A 359 62.18 -38.58 -0.67
CA VAL A 359 62.08 -37.22 -1.20
C VAL A 359 62.14 -37.21 -2.72
N ASN A 360 63.07 -37.94 -3.33
CA ASN A 360 63.21 -38.00 -4.79
C ASN A 360 61.96 -38.57 -5.45
N GLY A 361 61.35 -39.63 -4.88
CA GLY A 361 60.09 -40.16 -5.37
C GLY A 361 58.93 -39.15 -5.29
N MET A 362 58.88 -38.35 -4.23
CA MET A 362 57.86 -37.29 -4.09
C MET A 362 58.13 -36.11 -5.03
N MET A 363 59.38 -35.70 -5.23
CA MET A 363 59.75 -34.63 -6.16
C MET A 363 59.44 -34.99 -7.61
N GLU A 364 59.68 -36.24 -8.01
CA GLU A 364 59.28 -36.76 -9.34
C GLU A 364 57.76 -36.73 -9.53
N LEU A 365 56.99 -37.13 -8.52
CA LEU A 365 55.52 -37.09 -8.54
C LEU A 365 54.96 -35.69 -8.76
N TYR A 366 55.59 -34.67 -8.17
CA TYR A 366 55.16 -33.27 -8.30
C TYR A 366 55.82 -32.53 -9.48
N GLY A 367 56.72 -33.18 -10.23
CA GLY A 367 57.44 -32.56 -11.35
C GLY A 367 58.35 -31.41 -10.91
N ILE A 368 58.82 -31.42 -9.66
CA ILE A 368 59.76 -30.44 -9.11
C ILE A 368 61.16 -30.96 -9.45
N GLY A 369 61.74 -30.47 -10.54
CA GLY A 369 63.06 -30.92 -11.00
C GLY A 369 64.13 -30.64 -9.95
N ALA A 370 64.80 -31.70 -9.47
CA ALA A 370 66.10 -31.58 -8.82
C ALA A 370 67.09 -31.04 -9.87
N ALA A 371 67.74 -29.91 -9.57
CA ALA A 371 68.86 -29.43 -10.35
C ALA A 371 70.06 -30.39 -10.24
#